data_AF-A0A1X7M4P3-F1
#
_entry.id   AF-A0A1X7M4P3-F1
#
_cell.length_a   1.000
_cell.length_b   1.000
_cell.length_c   1.000
_cell.angle_alpha   90.00
_cell.angle_beta   90.00
_cell.angle_gamma   90.00
#
_symmetry.space_group_name_H-M   'P 1'
#
loop_
_entity.id
_entity.type
_entity.pdbx_description
1 polymer ?
#
loop_
_entity_poly.entity_id
_entity_poly.type
_entity_poly.pdbx_seq_one_letter_code
_entity_poly.pdbx_strand_id
1 'polypeptide(L)'
;MSQLEVFNASKSDIYVSLNNGSFFTVNAAAQITWQAGQAVPPPTFVNNTIAGIGQLKLGDNIITTYSSTSGPAEAGTCTITIPENISINSIQLYLFWKNATSVAAIVLQDGQPFQAVVITKATTSVLLNAVSAIQYPSENNNMNPTQPSAGSKIKIDL
;
A
#
# COMPACT_ATOMS: atom_id res chain seq x y z
N MET A 1 13.37 -8.71 -14.87
CA MET A 1 11.91 -8.59 -15.11
C MET A 1 11.33 -7.79 -13.96
N SER A 2 10.42 -6.87 -14.24
CA SER A 2 9.72 -6.11 -13.20
C SER A 2 8.59 -6.95 -12.61
N GLN A 3 8.43 -6.95 -11.29
CA GLN A 3 7.41 -7.74 -10.58
C GLN A 3 6.47 -6.84 -9.80
N LEU A 4 5.20 -7.21 -9.74
CA LEU A 4 4.22 -6.61 -8.86
C LEU A 4 3.56 -7.70 -8.04
N GLU A 5 3.56 -7.50 -6.73
CA GLU A 5 2.79 -8.31 -5.80
C GLU A 5 1.77 -7.47 -5.06
N VAL A 6 0.55 -7.99 -4.94
CA VAL A 6 -0.52 -7.35 -4.20
C VAL A 6 -0.94 -8.28 -3.09
N PHE A 7 -0.77 -7.81 -1.86
CA PHE A 7 -1.04 -8.53 -0.64
C PHE A 7 -2.24 -7.93 0.09
N ASN A 8 -3.05 -8.77 0.72
CA ASN A 8 -4.18 -8.37 1.54
C ASN A 8 -3.99 -8.91 2.96
N ALA A 9 -3.86 -7.99 3.91
CA ALA A 9 -3.70 -8.28 5.33
C ALA A 9 -5.06 -8.30 6.08
N SER A 10 -6.17 -8.33 5.36
CA SER A 10 -7.54 -8.22 5.90
C SER A 10 -8.22 -9.59 6.00
N LYS A 11 -9.25 -9.67 6.85
CA LYS A 11 -10.05 -10.91 7.03
C LYS A 11 -11.02 -11.21 5.88
N SER A 12 -11.22 -10.26 4.98
CA SER A 12 -12.11 -10.37 3.84
C SER A 12 -11.34 -10.16 2.56
N ASP A 13 -11.76 -10.82 1.49
CA ASP A 13 -11.21 -10.60 0.16
C ASP A 13 -11.39 -9.14 -0.24
N ILE A 14 -10.40 -8.61 -0.96
CA ILE A 14 -10.44 -7.28 -1.55
C ILE A 14 -10.38 -7.44 -3.06
N TYR A 15 -11.34 -6.85 -3.75
CA TYR A 15 -11.33 -6.74 -5.20
C TYR A 15 -10.57 -5.47 -5.58
N VAL A 16 -9.64 -5.60 -6.52
CA VAL A 16 -8.74 -4.53 -6.96
C VAL A 16 -8.79 -4.40 -8.48
N SER A 17 -8.86 -3.17 -8.96
CA SER A 17 -8.67 -2.80 -10.37
C SER A 17 -7.51 -1.81 -10.46
N LEU A 18 -6.65 -2.00 -11.46
CA LEU A 18 -5.50 -1.15 -11.75
C LEU A 18 -5.73 -0.46 -13.09
N ASN A 19 -5.53 0.86 -13.15
CA ASN A 19 -5.63 1.66 -14.37
C ASN A 19 -6.87 1.32 -15.23
N ASN A 20 -8.03 1.26 -14.57
CA ASN A 20 -9.33 0.95 -15.15
C ASN A 20 -9.45 -0.45 -15.80
N GLY A 21 -8.60 -1.40 -15.41
CA GLY A 21 -8.71 -2.79 -15.82
C GLY A 21 -9.82 -3.56 -15.13
N SER A 22 -9.95 -4.83 -15.50
CA SER A 22 -10.85 -5.76 -14.82
C SER A 22 -10.46 -5.92 -13.34
N PHE A 23 -11.46 -6.10 -12.48
CA PHE A 23 -11.21 -6.44 -11.08
C PHE A 23 -10.62 -7.84 -10.97
N PHE A 24 -9.59 -7.98 -10.15
CA PHE A 24 -9.08 -9.25 -9.67
C PHE A 24 -9.24 -9.34 -8.15
N THR A 25 -9.21 -10.56 -7.64
CA THR A 25 -9.37 -10.83 -6.21
C THR A 25 -8.00 -10.91 -5.54
N VAL A 26 -7.86 -10.22 -4.41
CA VAL A 26 -6.75 -10.42 -3.48
C VAL A 26 -7.33 -11.11 -2.25
N ASN A 27 -7.03 -12.40 -2.13
CA ASN A 27 -7.61 -13.27 -1.11
C ASN A 27 -7.38 -12.72 0.30
N ALA A 28 -8.30 -12.98 1.22
CA ALA A 28 -8.15 -12.66 2.62
C ALA A 28 -6.86 -13.28 3.21
N ALA A 29 -6.36 -12.65 4.27
CA ALA A 29 -5.29 -13.21 5.08
C ALA A 29 -5.70 -14.57 5.67
N ALA A 30 -4.77 -15.53 5.66
CA ALA A 30 -4.99 -16.85 6.23
C ALA A 30 -5.30 -16.74 7.73
N GLN A 31 -6.43 -17.30 8.15
CA GLN A 31 -6.81 -17.28 9.55
C GLN A 31 -5.83 -18.14 10.38
N ILE A 32 -5.65 -17.77 11.65
CA ILE A 32 -4.67 -18.32 12.61
C ILE A 32 -3.23 -17.85 12.36
N THR A 33 -2.71 -17.93 11.12
CA THR A 33 -1.31 -17.52 10.83
C THR A 33 -1.15 -16.05 10.47
N TRP A 34 -2.24 -15.37 10.12
CA TRP A 34 -2.24 -13.97 9.65
C TRP A 34 -1.30 -13.72 8.47
N GLN A 35 -0.97 -14.78 7.72
CA GLN A 35 -0.23 -14.65 6.48
C GLN A 35 -1.09 -13.88 5.48
N ALA A 36 -0.57 -12.79 4.94
CA ALA A 36 -1.29 -11.99 3.97
C ALA A 36 -1.67 -12.84 2.75
N GLY A 37 -2.93 -12.72 2.31
CA GLY A 37 -3.35 -13.32 1.06
C GLY A 37 -2.75 -12.54 -0.12
N GLN A 38 -2.73 -13.16 -1.29
CA GLN A 38 -2.07 -12.62 -2.48
C GLN A 38 -2.97 -12.77 -3.70
N ALA A 39 -2.82 -11.88 -4.68
CA ALA A 39 -3.46 -12.01 -5.98
C ALA A 39 -2.87 -13.21 -6.76
N VAL A 40 -3.72 -14.03 -7.37
CA VAL A 40 -3.30 -15.16 -8.21
C VAL A 40 -4.13 -15.18 -9.51
N PRO A 41 -3.52 -15.01 -10.70
CA PRO A 41 -2.09 -14.72 -10.92
C PRO A 41 -1.69 -13.31 -10.44
N PRO A 42 -0.39 -13.06 -10.18
CA PRO A 42 0.10 -11.73 -9.86
C PRO A 42 -0.22 -10.73 -11.00
N PRO A 43 -0.63 -9.49 -10.67
CA PRO A 43 -0.88 -8.47 -11.68
C PRO A 43 0.43 -7.98 -12.31
N THR A 44 0.32 -7.32 -13.46
CA THR A 44 1.48 -6.90 -14.24
C THR A 44 1.93 -5.49 -13.86
N PHE A 45 3.24 -5.33 -13.64
CA PHE A 45 3.90 -4.02 -13.61
C PHE A 45 4.84 -3.87 -14.81
N VAL A 46 4.66 -2.79 -15.54
CA VAL A 46 5.49 -2.39 -16.67
C VAL A 46 6.41 -1.27 -16.18
N ASN A 47 7.72 -1.53 -16.18
CA ASN A 47 8.73 -0.53 -15.84
C ASN A 47 8.93 0.47 -17.00
N ASN A 48 7.88 1.23 -17.32
CA ASN A 48 7.80 2.25 -18.37
C ASN A 48 6.66 3.24 -18.02
N THR A 49 6.67 4.44 -18.59
CA THR A 49 5.61 5.45 -18.40
C THR A 49 4.33 5.15 -19.21
N ILE A 50 4.43 4.24 -20.18
CA ILE A 50 3.32 3.76 -21.02
C ILE A 50 3.04 2.29 -20.70
N ALA A 51 1.78 1.96 -20.40
CA ALA A 51 1.31 0.59 -20.18
C ALA A 51 -0.13 0.40 -20.66
N GLY A 52 -0.56 -0.86 -20.78
CA GLY A 52 -1.93 -1.21 -21.12
C GLY A 52 -2.90 -1.04 -19.94
N ILE A 53 -4.20 -1.11 -20.25
CA ILE A 53 -5.27 -1.17 -19.24
C ILE A 53 -5.04 -2.39 -18.33
N GLY A 54 -5.23 -2.23 -17.02
CA GLY A 54 -5.02 -3.32 -16.05
C GLY A 54 -3.57 -3.50 -15.59
N GLN A 55 -2.63 -2.70 -16.10
CA GLN A 55 -1.21 -2.81 -15.77
C GLN A 55 -0.74 -1.58 -14.98
N LEU A 56 0.05 -1.79 -13.94
CA LEU A 56 0.75 -0.72 -13.24
C LEU A 56 1.94 -0.23 -14.08
N LYS A 57 2.26 1.06 -13.98
CA LYS A 57 3.30 1.74 -14.77
C LYS A 57 4.06 2.78 -13.95
N LEU A 58 5.15 3.31 -14.49
CA LEU A 58 5.81 4.48 -13.88
C LEU A 58 4.90 5.73 -14.00
N GLY A 59 5.01 6.63 -13.04
CA GLY A 59 4.15 7.80 -12.89
C GLY A 59 2.83 7.47 -12.20
N ASP A 60 1.78 8.20 -12.56
CA ASP A 60 0.47 8.07 -11.92
C ASP A 60 -0.30 6.82 -12.37
N ASN A 61 -0.91 6.16 -11.38
CA ASN A 61 -1.73 4.98 -11.54
C ASN A 61 -2.99 5.08 -10.70
N ILE A 62 -4.12 4.71 -11.30
CA ILE A 62 -5.40 4.65 -10.63
C ILE A 62 -5.57 3.27 -10.02
N ILE A 63 -5.87 3.21 -8.72
CA ILE A 63 -6.25 1.99 -8.03
C ILE A 63 -7.68 2.16 -7.55
N THR A 64 -8.54 1.20 -7.93
CA THR A 64 -9.91 1.11 -7.44
C THR A 64 -10.08 -0.16 -6.64
N THR A 65 -10.64 -0.07 -5.44
CA THR A 65 -10.83 -1.24 -4.57
C THR A 65 -12.19 -1.26 -3.90
N TYR A 66 -12.72 -2.45 -3.66
CA TYR A 66 -13.84 -2.69 -2.74
C TYR A 66 -13.66 -4.01 -1.99
N SER A 67 -14.30 -4.16 -0.83
CA SER A 67 -14.28 -5.43 -0.10
C SER A 67 -15.39 -6.35 -0.58
N SER A 68 -15.17 -7.66 -0.52
CA SER A 68 -16.20 -8.66 -0.80
C SER A 68 -17.47 -8.51 0.06
N THR A 69 -17.36 -7.88 1.23
CA THR A 69 -18.51 -7.66 2.12
C THR A 69 -19.31 -6.38 1.81
N SER A 70 -18.74 -5.41 1.08
CA SER A 70 -19.41 -4.14 0.74
C SER A 70 -19.84 -4.03 -0.73
N GLY A 71 -19.15 -4.73 -1.64
CA GLY A 71 -19.49 -4.78 -3.05
C GLY A 71 -19.09 -3.51 -3.84
N PRO A 72 -19.29 -3.52 -5.17
CA PRO A 72 -18.72 -2.51 -6.06
C PRO A 72 -19.33 -1.10 -5.91
N ALA A 73 -20.55 -0.98 -5.35
CA ALA A 73 -21.16 0.33 -5.07
C ALA A 73 -20.40 1.14 -4.02
N GLU A 74 -19.58 0.46 -3.19
CA GLU A 74 -18.72 1.08 -2.18
C GLU A 74 -17.25 1.14 -2.60
N ALA A 75 -16.98 0.98 -3.90
CA ALA A 75 -15.63 1.09 -4.42
C ALA A 75 -15.02 2.47 -4.13
N GLY A 76 -13.80 2.44 -3.62
CA GLY A 76 -12.94 3.60 -3.47
C GLY A 76 -11.89 3.66 -4.56
N THR A 77 -11.44 4.87 -4.87
CA THR A 77 -10.38 5.11 -5.85
C THR A 77 -9.31 6.02 -5.28
N CYS A 78 -8.05 5.73 -5.59
CA CYS A 78 -6.93 6.63 -5.33
C CYS A 78 -5.97 6.66 -6.52
N THR A 79 -5.08 7.64 -6.51
CA THR A 79 -3.88 7.65 -7.37
C THR A 79 -2.66 7.27 -6.55
N ILE A 80 -1.87 6.31 -7.02
CA ILE A 80 -0.50 6.09 -6.55
C ILE A 80 0.48 6.57 -7.63
N THR A 81 1.63 7.08 -7.21
CA THR A 81 2.62 7.66 -8.12
C THR A 81 3.93 6.91 -7.93
N ILE A 82 4.32 6.14 -8.94
CA ILE A 82 5.58 5.40 -8.94
C ILE A 82 6.67 6.31 -9.52
N PRO A 83 7.79 6.54 -8.82
CA PRO A 83 8.87 7.39 -9.30
C PRO A 83 9.40 6.98 -10.68
N GLU A 84 9.58 7.97 -11.57
CA GLU A 84 10.10 7.75 -12.94
C GLU A 84 11.63 7.84 -13.02
N ASN A 85 12.27 8.41 -12.00
CA ASN A 85 13.69 8.74 -11.98
C ASN A 85 14.59 7.69 -11.33
N ILE A 86 14.02 6.59 -10.84
CA ILE A 86 14.75 5.47 -10.23
C ILE A 86 14.35 4.15 -10.88
N SER A 87 15.29 3.22 -10.96
CA SER A 87 14.99 1.88 -11.49
C SER A 87 14.16 1.09 -10.49
N ILE A 88 12.90 0.83 -10.82
CA ILE A 88 12.00 -0.02 -10.03
C ILE A 88 12.04 -1.45 -10.57
N ASN A 89 12.55 -2.38 -9.76
CA ASN A 89 12.61 -3.80 -10.13
C ASN A 89 11.46 -4.62 -9.54
N SER A 90 10.95 -4.21 -8.38
CA SER A 90 9.83 -4.86 -7.71
C SER A 90 8.92 -3.82 -7.07
N ILE A 91 7.61 -4.09 -7.10
CA ILE A 91 6.59 -3.34 -6.37
C ILE A 91 5.79 -4.30 -5.52
N GLN A 92 5.56 -3.95 -4.27
CA GLN A 92 4.65 -4.65 -3.40
C GLN A 92 3.59 -3.67 -2.90
N LEU A 93 2.32 -4.07 -2.98
CA LEU A 93 1.19 -3.31 -2.49
C LEU A 93 0.52 -4.08 -1.36
N TYR A 94 0.58 -3.56 -0.13
CA TYR A 94 -0.11 -4.16 1.02
C TYR A 94 -1.42 -3.44 1.30
N LEU A 95 -2.53 -4.17 1.27
CA LEU A 95 -3.87 -3.66 1.47
C LEU A 95 -4.38 -4.00 2.88
N PHE A 96 -4.94 -3.00 3.53
CA PHE A 96 -5.52 -3.10 4.88
C PHE A 96 -6.94 -2.54 4.84
N TRP A 97 -7.92 -3.40 5.01
CA TRP A 97 -9.32 -2.99 5.08
C TRP A 97 -9.56 -2.17 6.34
N LYS A 98 -10.06 -0.94 6.17
CA LYS A 98 -10.38 -0.04 7.29
C LYS A 98 -11.87 -0.06 7.61
N ASN A 99 -12.72 0.07 6.59
CA ASN A 99 -14.18 0.02 6.71
C ASN A 99 -14.82 -0.23 5.33
N ALA A 100 -16.16 -0.25 5.26
CA ALA A 100 -16.91 -0.55 4.04
C ALA A 100 -16.53 0.29 2.81
N THR A 101 -16.01 1.51 3.01
CA THR A 101 -15.69 2.48 1.95
C THR A 101 -14.21 2.86 1.87
N SER A 102 -13.35 2.24 2.69
CA SER A 102 -11.96 2.64 2.87
C SER A 102 -11.00 1.45 2.98
N VAL A 103 -9.94 1.46 2.17
CA VAL A 103 -8.80 0.53 2.24
C VAL A 103 -7.52 1.38 2.35
N ALA A 104 -6.66 1.10 3.32
CA ALA A 104 -5.31 1.68 3.35
C ALA A 104 -4.38 0.82 2.49
N ALA A 105 -3.46 1.46 1.78
CA ALA A 105 -2.46 0.76 0.98
C ALA A 105 -1.06 1.32 1.23
N ILE A 106 -0.07 0.43 1.38
CA ILE A 106 1.36 0.77 1.48
C ILE A 106 2.04 0.22 0.24
N VAL A 107 2.78 1.07 -0.46
CA VAL A 107 3.55 0.75 -1.66
C VAL A 107 5.03 0.66 -1.30
N LEU A 108 5.64 -0.48 -1.62
CA LEU A 108 7.04 -0.77 -1.33
C LEU A 108 7.80 -1.05 -2.62
N GLN A 109 9.07 -0.69 -2.63
CA GLN A 109 10.06 -1.08 -3.61
C GLN A 109 11.14 -1.88 -2.88
N ASP A 110 11.42 -3.11 -3.33
CA ASP A 110 12.44 -3.98 -2.72
C ASP A 110 12.28 -4.12 -1.19
N GLY A 111 11.02 -4.15 -0.73
CA GLY A 111 10.66 -4.24 0.69
C GLY A 111 10.76 -2.93 1.48
N GLN A 112 11.13 -1.81 0.84
CA GLN A 112 11.17 -0.49 1.48
C GLN A 112 9.92 0.33 1.12
N PRO A 113 9.15 0.83 2.10
CA PRO A 113 7.99 1.66 1.82
C PRO A 113 8.40 3.02 1.26
N PHE A 114 7.75 3.45 0.17
CA PHE A 114 7.99 4.78 -0.41
C PHE A 114 6.71 5.60 -0.58
N GLN A 115 5.54 4.98 -0.52
CA GLN A 115 4.26 5.66 -0.56
C GLN A 115 3.23 4.92 0.31
N ALA A 116 2.35 5.67 0.97
CA ALA A 116 1.17 5.13 1.62
C ALA A 116 -0.04 6.00 1.27
N VAL A 117 -1.18 5.37 1.04
CA VAL A 117 -2.41 6.01 0.58
C VAL A 117 -3.63 5.43 1.29
N VAL A 118 -4.71 6.20 1.33
CA VAL A 118 -6.03 5.69 1.71
C VAL A 118 -6.92 5.74 0.47
N ILE A 119 -7.41 4.57 0.08
CA ILE A 119 -8.33 4.36 -1.03
C ILE A 119 -9.73 4.52 -0.47
N THR A 120 -10.43 5.59 -0.87
CA THR A 120 -11.76 5.93 -0.36
C THR A 120 -12.72 6.19 -1.49
N LYS A 121 -14.03 6.00 -1.24
CA LYS A 121 -15.11 6.33 -2.19
C LYS A 121 -15.10 7.80 -2.64
N ALA A 122 -14.71 8.70 -1.75
CA ALA A 122 -14.35 10.07 -2.12
C ALA A 122 -12.87 10.09 -2.56
N THR A 123 -12.54 10.71 -3.69
CA THR A 123 -11.15 10.81 -4.16
C THR A 123 -10.33 11.64 -3.17
N THR A 124 -9.48 10.99 -2.36
CA THR A 124 -8.58 11.69 -1.45
C THR A 124 -7.14 11.39 -1.84
N SER A 125 -6.47 12.33 -2.49
CA SER A 125 -5.01 12.25 -2.68
C SER A 125 -4.34 12.68 -1.38
N VAL A 126 -3.94 11.72 -0.54
CA VAL A 126 -3.07 12.01 0.61
C VAL A 126 -1.65 11.60 0.23
N LEU A 127 -0.82 12.58 -0.11
CA LEU A 127 0.64 12.41 -0.16
C LEU A 127 1.14 12.35 1.28
N LEU A 128 1.59 11.18 1.71
CA LEU A 128 2.40 11.05 2.92
C LEU A 128 3.84 11.41 2.54
N ASN A 129 4.30 12.57 3.00
CA ASN A 129 5.72 12.93 2.91
C ASN A 129 6.52 11.87 3.69
N ALA A 130 7.53 11.29 3.05
CA ALA A 130 8.44 10.36 3.71
C ALA A 130 9.00 11.02 4.98
N VAL A 131 8.78 10.38 6.13
CA VAL A 131 9.49 10.75 7.34
C VAL A 131 10.93 10.33 7.12
N SER A 132 11.85 11.29 7.10
CA SER A 132 13.28 11.00 6.99
C SER A 132 13.64 9.92 8.02
N ALA A 133 14.38 8.90 7.59
CA ALA A 133 14.85 7.85 8.50
C ALA A 133 15.48 8.51 9.72
N ILE A 134 15.00 8.15 10.91
CA ILE A 134 15.61 8.58 12.16
C ILE A 134 17.07 8.12 12.09
N GLN A 135 18.01 9.07 12.03
CA GLN A 135 19.41 8.74 12.33
C GLN A 135 19.42 8.24 13.76
N TYR A 136 19.62 6.94 13.95
CA TYR A 136 19.92 6.41 15.28
C TYR A 136 21.17 7.16 15.78
N PRO A 137 21.11 7.82 16.95
CA PRO A 137 22.30 8.41 17.53
C PRO A 137 23.31 7.28 17.74
N SER A 138 24.53 7.47 17.25
CA SER A 138 25.63 6.55 17.53
C SER A 138 25.74 6.39 19.04
N GLU A 139 25.65 5.15 19.54
CA GLU A 139 25.77 4.82 20.96
C GLU A 139 27.06 5.42 21.53
N ASN A 140 26.93 6.48 22.31
CA ASN A 140 28.01 6.93 23.18
C ASN A 140 27.65 6.45 24.58
N ASN A 141 28.30 5.36 24.99
CA ASN A 141 28.17 4.76 26.32
C ASN A 141 28.60 5.76 27.40
N ASN A 142 27.66 6.58 27.89
CA ASN A 142 27.76 7.26 29.17
C ASN A 142 26.36 7.42 29.75
N MET A 143 26.00 6.48 30.63
CA MET A 143 24.76 6.53 31.41
C MET A 143 24.76 7.76 32.34
N ASN A 144 23.74 8.61 32.19
CA ASN A 144 23.26 9.46 33.28
C ASN A 144 21.71 9.45 33.23
N PRO A 145 20.99 9.16 34.32
CA PRO A 145 19.56 8.89 34.25
C PRO A 145 18.76 10.17 34.44
N THR A 146 18.37 10.84 33.35
CA THR A 146 17.33 11.87 33.40
C THR A 146 16.44 11.85 32.15
N GLN A 147 15.18 11.53 32.42
CA GLN A 147 13.95 11.88 31.70
C GLN A 147 13.66 11.18 30.35
N PRO A 148 12.52 10.46 30.21
CA PRO A 148 12.10 9.94 28.93
C PRO A 148 11.67 11.09 28.02
N SER A 149 12.43 11.26 26.92
CA SER A 149 12.02 12.02 25.74
C SER A 149 10.61 11.61 25.33
N ALA A 150 9.75 12.60 25.12
CA ALA A 150 8.36 12.41 24.70
C ALA A 150 8.33 11.70 23.34
N GLY A 151 8.16 10.38 23.36
CA GLY A 151 7.84 9.61 22.17
C GLY A 151 6.59 10.18 21.54
N SER A 152 6.67 10.55 20.26
CA SER A 152 5.51 10.92 19.45
C SER A 152 4.47 9.82 19.56
N LYS A 153 3.41 10.07 20.33
CA LYS A 153 2.28 9.16 20.42
C LYS A 153 1.56 9.21 19.08
N ILE A 154 1.70 8.15 18.29
CA ILE A 154 0.76 7.88 17.20
C ILE A 154 -0.57 7.57 17.88
N LYS A 155 -1.51 8.53 17.84
CA LYS A 155 -2.88 8.32 18.30
C LYS A 155 -3.64 7.69 17.14
N ILE A 156 -3.87 6.38 17.23
CA ILE A 156 -4.86 5.71 16.39
C ILE A 156 -6.17 5.82 17.17
N ASP A 157 -7.03 6.74 16.76
CA ASP A 157 -8.41 6.76 17.24
C ASP A 157 -9.13 5.57 16.59
N LEU A 158 -9.40 4.54 17.41
CA LEU A 158 -10.23 3.38 17.08
C LEU A 158 -11.72 3.75 17.18
#